data_AF-A0A6G7WHX8-F1
#
_entry.id   AF-A0A6G7WHX8-F1
#
_cell.length_a   1.000
_cell.length_b   1.000
_cell.length_c   1.000
_cell.angle_alpha   90.00
_cell.angle_beta   90.00
_cell.angle_gamma   90.00
#
_symmetry.space_group_name_H-M   'P 1'
#
loop_
_entity.id
_entity.type
_entity.pdbx_description
1 polymer ?
#
loop_
_entity_poly.entity_id
_entity_poly.type
_entity_poly.pdbx_seq_one_letter_code
_entity_poly.pdbx_strand_id
1 'polypeptide(L)'
;MKDKFDIKRISQSVEVAKLYYVDDLDQKEIAKKLDLSRPTVSRLLQYARENQIVNIAIHNPYAKAIELSEKLSEKYQTDIVVVPDSYDGFEDPLEAVTAYAANYLFSLVEENTTIGIGWGKTINELSKQLVTLLKEESYQAPTGVNVVQLKGSVSLSHAETYAYQAINNFSNVMNARPQYLPLPTIFDEVETKEIVESDRFMSRILKLGREADIAVFSAGTVRKNALLFQLDYLTDSEKESLRKHATGDIVSRFIDSEGKIVDEELNKRTVGIQLEELKDIKHSILIASGTNKVNGVHATLTGGYCNHVIIDTLLAQNLLVR
;
A
#
# COMPACT_ATOMS: atom_id res chain seq x y z
N MET A 1 36.10 -1.35 55.18
CA MET A 1 35.25 -0.74 54.13
C MET A 1 36.10 -0.62 52.88
N LYS A 2 36.02 -1.60 51.96
CA LYS A 2 36.60 -1.45 50.62
C LYS A 2 35.72 -0.48 49.85
N ASP A 3 36.32 0.53 49.23
CA ASP A 3 35.62 1.61 48.52
C ASP A 3 34.50 1.06 47.64
N LYS A 4 33.28 1.53 47.91
CA LYS A 4 32.06 1.10 47.21
C LYS A 4 31.99 1.58 45.75
N PHE A 5 33.01 2.32 45.28
CA PHE A 5 33.10 2.87 43.94
C PHE A 5 34.55 2.80 43.46
N ASP A 6 34.84 2.02 42.42
CA ASP A 6 36.14 2.03 41.73
C ASP A 6 36.26 3.30 40.88
N ILE A 7 36.39 4.45 41.55
CA ILE A 7 36.37 5.80 40.96
C ILE A 7 37.43 5.92 39.87
N LYS A 8 38.61 5.32 40.07
CA LYS A 8 39.71 5.34 39.11
C LYS A 8 39.33 4.61 37.82
N ARG A 9 38.79 3.40 37.93
CA ARG A 9 38.36 2.63 36.76
C ARG A 9 37.20 3.27 36.03
N ILE A 10 36.22 3.82 36.75
CA ILE A 10 35.11 4.59 36.15
C ILE A 10 35.65 5.79 35.38
N SER A 11 36.54 6.59 35.97
CA SER A 11 37.15 7.75 35.32
C SER A 11 37.92 7.36 34.05
N GLN A 12 38.72 6.30 34.10
CA GLN A 12 39.46 5.81 32.93
C GLN A 12 38.53 5.26 31.85
N SER A 13 37.44 4.59 32.23
CA SER A 13 36.41 4.14 31.28
C SER A 13 35.66 5.29 30.62
N VAL A 14 35.37 6.38 31.35
CA VAL A 14 34.76 7.60 30.78
C VAL A 14 35.70 8.25 29.77
N GLU A 15 36.98 8.40 30.11
CA GLU A 15 37.98 9.03 29.25
C GLU A 15 38.21 8.21 27.96
N VAL A 16 38.42 6.90 28.10
CA VAL A 16 38.55 5.98 26.97
C VAL A 16 37.30 5.97 26.09
N ALA A 17 36.10 6.01 26.69
CA ALA A 17 34.85 6.08 25.94
C ALA A 17 34.70 7.37 25.15
N LYS A 18 35.06 8.54 25.70
CA LYS A 18 35.03 9.81 24.97
C LYS A 18 35.97 9.78 23.76
N LEU A 19 37.21 9.35 23.96
CA LEU A 19 38.18 9.26 22.87
C LEU A 19 37.71 8.32 21.74
N TYR A 20 36.99 7.25 22.08
CA TYR A 20 36.52 6.27 21.09
C TYR A 20 35.22 6.66 20.38
N TYR A 21 34.19 7.09 21.14
CA TYR A 21 32.84 7.34 20.59
C TYR A 21 32.58 8.79 20.19
N VAL A 22 33.40 9.74 20.65
CA VAL A 22 33.24 11.17 20.34
C VAL A 22 34.37 11.68 19.45
N ASP A 23 35.61 11.26 19.74
CA ASP A 23 36.79 11.71 18.97
C ASP A 23 37.17 10.74 17.83
N ASP A 24 36.38 9.68 17.61
CA ASP A 24 36.57 8.64 16.56
C ASP A 24 37.98 8.02 16.49
N LEU A 25 38.72 7.98 17.62
CA LEU A 25 40.05 7.36 17.67
C LEU A 25 39.96 5.84 17.73
N ASP A 26 40.89 5.18 17.04
CA ASP A 26 41.01 3.73 17.15
C ASP A 26 41.63 3.29 18.49
N GLN A 27 41.44 2.02 18.88
CA GLN A 27 41.93 1.53 20.17
C GLN A 27 43.48 1.54 20.30
N LYS A 28 44.23 1.56 19.19
CA LYS A 28 45.70 1.65 19.22
C LYS A 28 46.15 3.09 19.48
N GLU A 29 45.48 4.06 18.89
CA GLU A 29 45.71 5.49 19.11
C GLU A 29 45.41 5.86 20.56
N ILE A 30 44.28 5.39 21.09
CA ILE A 30 43.90 5.58 22.50
C ILE A 30 44.93 4.93 23.44
N ALA A 31 45.36 3.70 23.13
CA ALA A 31 46.38 2.99 23.90
C ALA A 31 47.70 3.78 23.99
N LYS A 32 48.17 4.33 22.87
CA LYS A 32 49.37 5.17 22.83
C LYS A 32 49.17 6.50 23.57
N LYS A 33 47.99 7.13 23.45
CA LYS A 33 47.68 8.44 24.04
C LYS A 33 47.58 8.40 25.56
N LEU A 34 47.07 7.31 26.12
CA LEU A 34 46.85 7.13 27.56
C LEU A 34 47.89 6.24 28.25
N ASP A 35 48.95 5.84 27.54
CA ASP A 35 49.96 4.88 28.02
C ASP A 35 49.33 3.58 28.57
N LEU A 36 48.39 3.02 27.80
CA LEU A 36 47.67 1.80 28.13
C LEU A 36 47.95 0.71 27.09
N SER A 37 47.80 -0.56 27.48
CA SER A 37 47.77 -1.65 26.50
C SER A 37 46.44 -1.65 25.73
N ARG A 38 46.44 -2.01 24.44
CA ARG A 38 45.21 -2.17 23.64
C ARG A 38 44.18 -3.10 24.31
N PRO A 39 44.54 -4.25 24.93
CA PRO A 39 43.60 -5.05 25.71
C PRO A 39 42.98 -4.29 26.89
N THR A 40 43.72 -3.39 27.55
CA THR A 40 43.21 -2.55 28.64
C THR A 40 42.15 -1.57 28.11
N VAL A 41 42.42 -0.91 26.98
CA VAL A 41 41.46 -0.01 26.32
C VAL A 41 40.16 -0.76 25.97
N SER A 42 40.26 -1.95 25.37
CA SER A 42 39.10 -2.80 25.05
C SER A 42 38.28 -3.17 26.30
N ARG A 43 38.94 -3.57 27.40
CA ARG A 43 38.26 -3.86 28.67
C ARG A 43 37.60 -2.63 29.30
N LEU A 44 38.20 -1.45 29.16
CA LEU A 44 37.64 -0.19 29.67
C LEU A 44 36.41 0.25 28.86
N LEU A 45 36.41 0.06 27.53
CA LEU A 45 35.23 0.28 26.67
C LEU A 45 34.11 -0.73 26.98
N GLN A 46 34.46 -1.99 27.21
CA GLN A 46 33.50 -3.02 27.63
C GLN A 46 32.90 -2.67 29.00
N TYR A 47 33.74 -2.33 29.97
CA TYR A 47 33.29 -1.89 31.29
C TYR A 47 32.37 -0.66 31.19
N ALA A 48 32.66 0.27 30.29
CA ALA A 48 31.83 1.45 30.07
C ALA A 48 30.42 1.08 29.55
N ARG A 49 30.30 0.08 28.66
CA ARG A 49 29.00 -0.43 28.19
C ARG A 49 28.26 -1.21 29.29
N GLU A 50 28.93 -2.13 29.95
CA GLU A 50 28.33 -3.00 30.99
C GLU A 50 27.81 -2.21 32.20
N ASN A 51 28.45 -1.09 32.52
CA ASN A 51 28.07 -0.23 33.66
C ASN A 51 27.27 1.01 33.23
N GLN A 52 26.68 1.02 32.02
CA GLN A 52 25.84 2.10 31.50
C GLN A 52 26.53 3.50 31.50
N ILE A 53 27.86 3.53 31.52
CA ILE A 53 28.66 4.77 31.31
C ILE A 53 28.53 5.21 29.85
N VAL A 54 28.38 4.25 28.93
CA VAL A 54 28.03 4.47 27.52
C VAL A 54 26.74 3.72 27.22
N ASN A 55 25.76 4.46 26.70
CA ASN A 55 24.55 3.90 26.13
C ASN A 55 24.57 4.14 24.62
N ILE A 56 24.50 3.06 23.83
CA ILE A 56 24.42 3.13 22.36
C ILE A 56 22.94 2.96 22.00
N ALA A 57 22.34 4.01 21.43
CA ALA A 57 21.00 3.96 20.89
C ALA A 57 21.08 3.83 19.36
N ILE A 58 20.45 2.79 18.80
CA ILE A 58 20.27 2.65 17.36
C ILE A 58 18.87 3.14 17.03
N HIS A 59 18.78 4.23 16.30
CA HIS A 59 17.51 4.77 15.83
C HIS A 59 17.20 4.21 14.44
N ASN A 60 16.31 3.23 14.37
CA ASN A 60 15.76 2.78 13.09
C ASN A 60 14.51 3.63 12.76
N PRO A 61 14.57 4.54 11.77
CA PRO A 61 13.44 5.40 11.41
C PRO A 61 12.22 4.61 10.92
N TYR A 62 12.40 3.34 10.52
CA TYR A 62 11.36 2.46 10.00
C TYR A 62 10.77 1.52 11.05
N ALA A 63 11.30 1.50 12.29
CA ALA A 63 10.88 0.55 13.32
C ALA A 63 9.37 0.58 13.57
N LYS A 64 8.78 1.78 13.62
CA LYS A 64 7.33 1.96 13.81
C LYS A 64 6.51 1.37 12.66
N ALA A 65 6.94 1.59 11.41
CA ALA A 65 6.24 1.08 10.24
C ALA A 65 6.31 -0.45 10.17
N ILE A 66 7.48 -1.04 10.50
CA ILE A 66 7.67 -2.49 10.61
C ILE A 66 6.74 -3.06 11.69
N GLU A 67 6.75 -2.49 12.90
CA GLU A 67 5.89 -2.96 14.00
C GLU A 67 4.39 -2.89 13.65
N LEU A 68 3.95 -1.81 12.99
CA LEU A 68 2.56 -1.68 12.55
C LEU A 68 2.22 -2.71 11.46
N SER A 69 3.14 -2.96 10.53
CA SER A 69 2.99 -3.97 9.46
C SER A 69 2.78 -5.37 10.05
N GLU A 70 3.64 -5.77 10.98
CA GLU A 70 3.56 -7.08 11.66
C GLU A 70 2.23 -7.24 12.42
N LYS A 71 1.88 -6.27 13.27
CA LYS A 71 0.65 -6.33 14.08
C LYS A 71 -0.62 -6.35 13.24
N LEU A 72 -0.66 -5.55 12.17
CA LEU A 72 -1.82 -5.53 11.27
C LEU A 72 -1.91 -6.82 10.47
N SER A 73 -0.77 -7.33 10.00
CA SER A 73 -0.74 -8.60 9.25
C SER A 73 -1.24 -9.76 10.10
N GLU A 74 -0.83 -9.83 11.37
CA GLU A 74 -1.36 -10.79 12.34
C GLU A 74 -2.87 -10.59 12.60
N LYS A 75 -3.31 -9.33 12.80
CA LYS A 75 -4.71 -9.02 13.07
C LYS A 75 -5.65 -9.44 11.93
N TYR A 76 -5.27 -9.17 10.69
CA TYR A 76 -6.13 -9.40 9.52
C TYR A 76 -5.80 -10.69 8.76
N GLN A 77 -4.74 -11.41 9.11
CA GLN A 77 -4.28 -12.61 8.41
C GLN A 77 -4.02 -12.33 6.91
N THR A 78 -3.40 -11.19 6.63
CA THR A 78 -3.12 -10.65 5.29
C THR A 78 -1.74 -10.02 5.30
N ASP A 79 -1.00 -10.01 4.20
CA ASP A 79 0.28 -9.32 4.14
C ASP A 79 0.06 -7.80 4.04
N ILE A 80 0.42 -7.06 5.09
CA ILE A 80 0.20 -5.62 5.19
C ILE A 80 1.54 -4.91 5.33
N VAL A 81 1.86 -4.07 4.35
CA VAL A 81 3.01 -3.17 4.37
C VAL A 81 2.56 -1.76 4.73
N VAL A 82 3.17 -1.23 5.79
CA VAL A 82 3.06 0.18 6.18
C VAL A 82 4.25 0.94 5.64
N VAL A 83 3.97 1.92 4.77
CA VAL A 83 4.98 2.77 4.15
C VAL A 83 5.32 3.90 5.13
N PRO A 84 6.61 4.10 5.46
CA PRO A 84 7.03 5.14 6.39
C PRO A 84 6.83 6.55 5.79
N ASP A 85 6.56 7.52 6.66
CA ASP A 85 6.18 8.89 6.26
C ASP A 85 7.24 9.64 5.43
N SER A 86 8.50 9.18 5.45
CA SER A 86 9.62 9.78 4.70
C SER A 86 10.15 8.87 3.59
N TYR A 87 9.32 7.97 3.06
CA TYR A 87 9.73 7.07 1.98
C TYR A 87 10.02 7.85 0.69
N ASP A 88 11.20 7.61 0.10
CA ASP A 88 11.65 8.19 -1.16
C ASP A 88 11.61 9.74 -1.21
N GLY A 89 11.67 10.39 -0.04
CA GLY A 89 11.67 11.85 0.07
C GLY A 89 10.33 12.53 -0.18
N PHE A 90 9.23 11.77 -0.37
CA PHE A 90 7.90 12.34 -0.54
C PHE A 90 7.33 12.86 0.78
N GLU A 91 6.69 14.04 0.73
CA GLU A 91 5.94 14.60 1.87
C GLU A 91 4.46 14.19 1.85
N ASP A 92 3.87 13.94 0.68
CA ASP A 92 2.51 13.43 0.56
C ASP A 92 2.48 11.92 0.83
N PRO A 93 1.75 11.44 1.86
CA PRO A 93 1.65 10.01 2.14
C PRO A 93 1.07 9.20 0.99
N LEU A 94 0.24 9.78 0.12
CA LEU A 94 -0.28 9.07 -1.05
C LEU A 94 0.83 8.81 -2.06
N GLU A 95 1.68 9.81 -2.34
CA GLU A 95 2.82 9.67 -3.26
C GLU A 95 3.84 8.66 -2.74
N ALA A 96 4.17 8.72 -1.44
CA ALA A 96 5.03 7.73 -0.78
C ALA A 96 4.49 6.31 -0.92
N VAL A 97 3.20 6.11 -0.61
CA VAL A 97 2.54 4.80 -0.71
C VAL A 97 2.52 4.28 -2.13
N THR A 98 2.21 5.13 -3.11
CA THR A 98 2.14 4.70 -4.51
C THR A 98 3.51 4.51 -5.15
N ALA A 99 4.55 5.22 -4.70
CA ALA A 99 5.93 4.98 -5.11
C ALA A 99 6.42 3.60 -4.65
N TYR A 100 6.19 3.25 -3.38
CA TYR A 100 6.46 1.90 -2.88
C TYR A 100 5.66 0.86 -3.67
N ALA A 101 4.35 1.11 -3.87
CA ALA A 101 3.49 0.18 -4.59
C ALA A 101 3.86 0.00 -6.06
N ALA A 102 4.41 1.03 -6.73
CA ALA A 102 4.90 0.94 -8.11
C ALA A 102 6.07 -0.04 -8.20
N ASN A 103 7.06 0.10 -7.31
CA ASN A 103 8.21 -0.81 -7.21
C ASN A 103 7.77 -2.23 -6.86
N TYR A 104 6.88 -2.38 -5.88
CA TYR A 104 6.35 -3.68 -5.48
C TYR A 104 5.62 -4.36 -6.65
N LEU A 105 4.67 -3.66 -7.28
CA LEU A 105 3.92 -4.17 -8.43
C LEU A 105 4.87 -4.60 -9.54
N PHE A 106 5.81 -3.74 -9.93
CA PHE A 106 6.75 -4.03 -11.02
C PHE A 106 7.61 -5.26 -10.72
N SER A 107 7.97 -5.50 -9.46
CA SER A 107 8.74 -6.69 -9.07
C SER A 107 7.96 -8.01 -9.14
N LEU A 108 6.62 -7.95 -9.18
CA LEU A 108 5.76 -9.12 -9.37
C LEU A 108 5.49 -9.44 -10.85
N VAL A 109 5.80 -8.53 -11.77
CA VAL A 109 5.47 -8.70 -13.19
C VAL A 109 6.46 -9.66 -13.84
N GLU A 110 5.94 -10.81 -14.28
CA GLU A 110 6.63 -11.81 -15.08
C GLU A 110 6.13 -11.81 -16.54
N GLU A 111 6.75 -12.63 -17.40
CA GLU A 111 6.29 -12.82 -18.77
C GLU A 111 4.83 -13.30 -18.81
N ASN A 112 4.01 -12.74 -19.71
CA ASN A 112 2.60 -13.09 -19.90
C ASN A 112 1.66 -12.77 -18.72
N THR A 113 2.12 -12.02 -17.72
CA THR A 113 1.28 -11.56 -16.59
C THR A 113 0.08 -10.74 -17.07
N THR A 114 -1.10 -10.99 -16.52
CA THR A 114 -2.30 -10.16 -16.70
C THR A 114 -2.55 -9.32 -15.44
N ILE A 115 -2.55 -8.00 -15.61
CA ILE A 115 -2.75 -7.02 -14.55
C ILE A 115 -4.15 -6.41 -14.69
N GLY A 116 -5.04 -6.74 -13.77
CA GLY A 116 -6.33 -6.09 -13.57
C GLY A 116 -6.18 -4.82 -12.75
N ILE A 117 -6.74 -3.70 -13.23
CA ILE A 117 -6.72 -2.43 -12.48
C ILE A 117 -8.13 -1.86 -12.27
N GLY A 118 -8.35 -1.30 -11.08
CA GLY A 118 -9.45 -0.37 -10.84
C GLY A 118 -9.19 1.00 -11.47
N TRP A 119 -9.91 2.01 -11.01
CA TRP A 119 -9.63 3.42 -11.34
C TRP A 119 -9.97 4.33 -10.16
N GLY A 120 -9.55 5.59 -10.26
CA GLY A 120 -9.69 6.61 -9.22
C GLY A 120 -8.34 7.21 -8.84
N LYS A 121 -8.35 8.17 -7.91
CA LYS A 121 -7.19 8.99 -7.55
C LYS A 121 -5.94 8.17 -7.18
N THR A 122 -6.09 7.14 -6.35
CA THR A 122 -4.95 6.30 -5.92
C THR A 122 -4.34 5.50 -7.06
N ILE A 123 -5.16 4.94 -7.95
CA ILE A 123 -4.67 4.18 -9.11
C ILE A 123 -4.04 5.11 -10.15
N ASN A 124 -4.60 6.31 -10.32
CA ASN A 124 -3.98 7.34 -11.16
C ASN A 124 -2.60 7.75 -10.63
N GLU A 125 -2.49 7.98 -9.32
CA GLU A 125 -1.22 8.36 -8.70
C GLU A 125 -0.18 7.23 -8.81
N LEU A 126 -0.58 5.98 -8.56
CA LEU A 126 0.25 4.82 -8.87
C LEU A 126 0.72 4.79 -10.33
N SER A 127 -0.17 5.10 -11.28
CA SER A 127 0.21 5.10 -12.69
C SER A 127 1.28 6.15 -13.03
N LYS A 128 1.30 7.29 -12.32
CA LYS A 128 2.35 8.31 -12.48
C LYS A 128 3.69 7.84 -11.92
N GLN A 129 3.66 7.18 -10.76
CA GLN A 129 4.85 6.57 -10.15
C GLN A 129 5.42 5.45 -11.04
N LEU A 130 4.57 4.62 -11.66
CA LEU A 130 5.04 3.62 -12.64
C LEU A 130 5.76 4.26 -13.83
N VAL A 131 5.31 5.43 -14.30
CA VAL A 131 5.96 6.14 -15.42
C VAL A 131 7.35 6.65 -15.05
N THR A 132 7.68 6.85 -13.77
CA THR A 132 9.04 7.25 -13.38
C THR A 132 10.04 6.13 -13.58
N LEU A 133 9.62 4.86 -13.45
CA LEU A 133 10.46 3.67 -13.68
C LEU A 133 11.05 3.65 -15.09
N LEU A 134 10.35 4.18 -16.10
CA LEU A 134 10.86 4.28 -17.47
C LEU A 134 12.16 5.08 -17.60
N LYS A 135 12.49 5.90 -16.60
CA LYS A 135 13.71 6.73 -16.58
C LYS A 135 14.88 6.03 -15.89
N GLU A 136 14.65 4.90 -15.23
CA GLU A 136 15.68 4.15 -14.54
C GLU A 136 16.54 3.37 -15.52
N GLU A 137 17.85 3.34 -15.29
CA GLU A 137 18.79 2.58 -16.14
C GLU A 137 18.54 1.06 -16.06
N SER A 138 17.98 0.59 -14.95
CA SER A 138 17.63 -0.81 -14.70
C SER A 138 16.33 -1.26 -15.38
N TYR A 139 15.55 -0.33 -15.95
CA TYR A 139 14.25 -0.67 -16.51
C TYR A 139 14.38 -1.62 -17.72
N GLN A 140 13.62 -2.71 -17.67
CA GLN A 140 13.44 -3.63 -18.78
C GLN A 140 11.95 -3.83 -19.01
N ALA A 141 11.52 -3.58 -20.24
CA ALA A 141 10.12 -3.73 -20.61
C ALA A 141 9.67 -5.20 -20.46
N PRO A 142 8.59 -5.47 -19.72
CA PRO A 142 7.99 -6.80 -19.67
C PRO A 142 7.52 -7.27 -21.05
N THR A 143 7.42 -8.59 -21.22
CA THR A 143 6.98 -9.21 -22.47
C THR A 143 5.67 -9.97 -22.26
N GLY A 144 4.73 -9.85 -23.22
CA GLY A 144 3.47 -10.58 -23.19
C GLY A 144 2.45 -10.09 -22.16
N VAL A 145 2.73 -9.02 -21.43
CA VAL A 145 1.87 -8.51 -20.36
C VAL A 145 0.56 -7.94 -20.92
N ASN A 146 -0.53 -8.17 -20.21
CA ASN A 146 -1.84 -7.57 -20.48
C ASN A 146 -2.23 -6.64 -19.33
N VAL A 147 -2.87 -5.51 -19.65
CA VAL A 147 -3.45 -4.62 -18.65
C VAL A 147 -4.94 -4.45 -18.96
N VAL A 148 -5.81 -4.74 -17.99
CA VAL A 148 -7.27 -4.79 -18.17
C VAL A 148 -8.01 -4.03 -17.07
N GLN A 149 -9.10 -3.34 -17.42
CA GLN A 149 -9.95 -2.68 -16.42
C GLN A 149 -10.86 -3.71 -15.72
N LEU A 150 -10.90 -3.64 -14.39
CA LEU A 150 -11.71 -4.53 -13.56
C LEU A 150 -13.16 -4.07 -13.38
N LYS A 151 -13.51 -2.86 -13.85
CA LYS A 151 -14.85 -2.29 -13.74
C LYS A 151 -15.12 -1.27 -14.84
N GLY A 152 -16.41 -1.04 -15.12
CA GLY A 152 -16.85 -0.08 -16.13
C GLY A 152 -16.19 1.29 -15.95
N SER A 153 -15.81 1.95 -17.04
CA SER A 153 -14.98 3.15 -17.04
C SER A 153 -15.62 4.40 -17.65
N VAL A 154 -16.85 4.30 -18.16
CA VAL A 154 -17.55 5.41 -18.84
C VAL A 154 -18.50 6.12 -17.89
N SER A 155 -18.24 7.41 -17.59
CA SER A 155 -19.15 8.29 -16.84
C SER A 155 -19.65 9.43 -17.72
N LEU A 156 -20.89 9.87 -17.48
CA LEU A 156 -21.50 11.06 -18.09
C LEU A 156 -21.16 12.35 -17.34
N SER A 157 -20.57 12.25 -16.15
CA SER A 157 -20.22 13.39 -15.32
C SER A 157 -18.89 14.03 -15.74
N HIS A 158 -18.65 15.27 -15.30
CA HIS A 158 -17.37 15.96 -15.47
C HIS A 158 -16.32 15.55 -14.42
N ALA A 159 -16.65 14.62 -13.51
CA ALA A 159 -15.72 14.21 -12.48
C ALA A 159 -14.60 13.32 -13.06
N GLU A 160 -13.36 13.65 -12.76
CA GLU A 160 -12.20 12.92 -13.28
C GLU A 160 -12.06 11.55 -12.58
N THR A 161 -12.45 10.48 -13.28
CA THR A 161 -12.25 9.10 -12.82
C THR A 161 -10.82 8.60 -13.07
N TYR A 162 -10.10 9.27 -13.98
CA TYR A 162 -8.77 8.90 -14.46
C TYR A 162 -8.67 7.49 -15.06
N ALA A 163 -9.79 6.86 -15.42
CA ALA A 163 -9.82 5.45 -15.84
C ALA A 163 -8.98 5.17 -17.09
N TYR A 164 -9.05 6.07 -18.10
CA TYR A 164 -8.25 5.97 -19.33
C TYR A 164 -6.80 6.40 -19.14
N GLN A 165 -6.55 7.43 -18.32
CA GLN A 165 -5.20 7.92 -18.05
C GLN A 165 -4.37 6.84 -17.34
N ALA A 166 -4.93 6.24 -16.29
CA ALA A 166 -4.24 5.20 -15.53
C ALA A 166 -3.91 3.98 -16.39
N ILE A 167 -4.89 3.41 -17.12
CA ILE A 167 -4.62 2.23 -17.95
C ILE A 167 -3.61 2.50 -19.07
N ASN A 168 -3.60 3.70 -19.64
CA ASN A 168 -2.63 4.08 -20.68
C ASN A 168 -1.21 4.17 -20.11
N ASN A 169 -1.05 4.78 -18.94
CA ASN A 169 0.24 4.84 -18.25
C ASN A 169 0.75 3.44 -17.88
N PHE A 170 -0.10 2.60 -17.29
CA PHE A 170 0.23 1.20 -17.00
C PHE A 170 0.66 0.47 -18.28
N SER A 171 -0.14 0.59 -19.35
CA SER A 171 0.13 -0.10 -20.61
C SER A 171 1.45 0.35 -21.25
N ASN A 172 1.78 1.64 -21.16
CA ASN A 172 3.05 2.17 -21.64
C ASN A 172 4.24 1.61 -20.86
N VAL A 173 4.15 1.58 -19.52
CA VAL A 173 5.21 1.05 -18.64
C VAL A 173 5.35 -0.47 -18.76
N MET A 174 4.26 -1.19 -19.02
CA MET A 174 4.27 -2.65 -19.12
C MET A 174 4.48 -3.16 -20.55
N ASN A 175 4.69 -2.25 -21.53
CA ASN A 175 4.74 -2.58 -22.96
C ASN A 175 3.54 -3.45 -23.41
N ALA A 176 2.36 -3.12 -22.90
CA ALA A 176 1.13 -3.86 -23.05
C ALA A 176 0.10 -3.08 -23.88
N ARG A 177 -0.91 -3.79 -24.42
CA ARG A 177 -2.07 -3.13 -25.03
C ARG A 177 -3.16 -2.93 -23.96
N PRO A 178 -3.72 -1.72 -23.80
CA PRO A 178 -4.80 -1.48 -22.86
C PRO A 178 -6.08 -2.23 -23.28
N GLN A 179 -6.64 -3.01 -22.36
CA GLN A 179 -7.93 -3.68 -22.49
C GLN A 179 -8.98 -2.90 -21.69
N TYR A 180 -9.62 -1.95 -22.37
CA TYR A 180 -10.65 -1.11 -21.77
C TYR A 180 -11.93 -1.89 -21.50
N LEU A 181 -12.67 -1.51 -20.46
CA LEU A 181 -14.05 -1.94 -20.23
C LEU A 181 -14.97 -0.72 -20.41
N PRO A 182 -15.28 -0.34 -21.68
CA PRO A 182 -15.93 0.93 -22.02
C PRO A 182 -17.45 0.89 -21.78
N LEU A 183 -17.84 0.41 -20.61
CA LEU A 183 -19.22 0.34 -20.15
C LEU A 183 -19.45 1.34 -19.01
N PRO A 184 -20.70 1.76 -18.77
CA PRO A 184 -21.09 2.38 -17.52
C PRO A 184 -20.62 1.52 -16.34
N THR A 185 -20.27 2.17 -15.23
CA THR A 185 -19.94 1.44 -13.99
C THR A 185 -21.14 0.71 -13.44
N ILE A 186 -22.32 1.33 -13.55
CA ILE A 186 -23.61 0.82 -13.09
C ILE A 186 -24.61 1.15 -14.19
N PHE A 187 -25.38 0.15 -14.61
CA PHE A 187 -26.51 0.33 -15.53
C PHE A 187 -27.79 0.69 -14.75
N ASP A 188 -28.76 1.29 -15.43
CA ASP A 188 -30.09 1.52 -14.84
C ASP A 188 -30.84 0.20 -14.60
N GLU A 189 -30.76 -0.71 -15.57
CA GLU A 189 -31.48 -1.99 -15.60
C GLU A 189 -30.52 -3.18 -15.69
N VAL A 190 -30.81 -4.25 -14.93
CA VAL A 190 -29.98 -5.47 -14.88
C VAL A 190 -29.97 -6.17 -16.25
N GLU A 191 -31.10 -6.22 -16.94
CA GLU A 191 -31.27 -6.86 -18.23
C GLU A 191 -30.37 -6.22 -19.30
N THR A 192 -30.22 -4.89 -19.25
CA THR A 192 -29.33 -4.15 -20.17
C THR A 192 -27.88 -4.56 -19.94
N LYS A 193 -27.46 -4.63 -18.67
CA LYS A 193 -26.13 -5.10 -18.31
C LYS A 193 -25.91 -6.52 -18.83
N GLU A 194 -26.82 -7.44 -18.54
CA GLU A 194 -26.67 -8.86 -18.92
C GLU A 194 -26.56 -9.04 -20.44
N ILE A 195 -27.37 -8.32 -21.23
CA ILE A 195 -27.28 -8.33 -22.69
C ILE A 195 -25.90 -7.86 -23.15
N VAL A 196 -25.41 -6.74 -22.61
CA VAL A 196 -24.10 -6.17 -23.01
C VAL A 196 -22.94 -7.04 -22.56
N GLU A 197 -22.98 -7.60 -21.35
CA GLU A 197 -21.95 -8.53 -20.85
C GLU A 197 -21.93 -9.85 -21.62
N SER A 198 -23.07 -10.28 -22.16
CA SER A 198 -23.17 -11.48 -23.00
C SER A 198 -22.56 -11.32 -24.39
N ASP A 199 -22.33 -10.07 -24.84
CA ASP A 199 -21.62 -9.82 -26.10
C ASP A 199 -20.24 -10.49 -26.08
N ARG A 200 -19.84 -11.06 -27.22
CA ARG A 200 -18.59 -11.83 -27.34
C ARG A 200 -17.35 -10.99 -27.04
N PHE A 201 -17.36 -9.71 -27.39
CA PHE A 201 -16.22 -8.84 -27.14
C PHE A 201 -16.17 -8.42 -25.66
N MET A 202 -17.29 -8.02 -25.08
CA MET A 202 -17.38 -7.66 -23.65
C MET A 202 -17.08 -8.84 -22.72
N SER A 203 -17.68 -10.00 -22.97
CA SER A 203 -17.43 -11.22 -22.18
C SER A 203 -15.96 -11.64 -22.16
N ARG A 204 -15.20 -11.40 -23.26
CA ARG A 204 -13.75 -11.68 -23.31
C ARG A 204 -12.95 -10.75 -22.41
N ILE A 205 -13.29 -9.46 -22.37
CA ILE A 205 -12.60 -8.47 -21.52
C ILE A 205 -12.90 -8.76 -20.04
N LEU A 206 -14.17 -9.02 -19.72
CA LEU A 206 -14.57 -9.43 -18.37
C LEU A 206 -13.87 -10.72 -17.94
N LYS A 207 -13.79 -11.72 -18.84
CA LYS A 207 -13.04 -12.95 -18.58
C LYS A 207 -11.56 -12.67 -18.30
N LEU A 208 -10.91 -11.82 -19.09
CA LEU A 208 -9.51 -11.45 -18.87
C LEU A 208 -9.28 -10.78 -17.51
N GLY A 209 -10.21 -9.93 -17.06
CA GLY A 209 -10.14 -9.33 -15.72
C GLY A 209 -10.30 -10.35 -14.58
N ARG A 210 -11.14 -11.37 -14.77
CA ARG A 210 -11.35 -12.46 -13.80
C ARG A 210 -10.18 -13.42 -13.69
N GLU A 211 -9.50 -13.66 -14.81
CA GLU A 211 -8.31 -14.52 -14.90
C GLU A 211 -7.00 -13.74 -14.70
N ALA A 212 -7.06 -12.52 -14.18
CA ALA A 212 -5.87 -11.72 -13.93
C ALA A 212 -4.99 -12.35 -12.84
N ASP A 213 -3.67 -12.28 -13.03
CA ASP A 213 -2.68 -12.75 -12.05
C ASP A 213 -2.53 -11.74 -10.90
N ILE A 214 -2.67 -10.46 -11.23
CA ILE A 214 -2.54 -9.34 -10.29
C ILE A 214 -3.76 -8.44 -10.43
N ALA A 215 -4.43 -8.12 -9.32
CA ALA A 215 -5.47 -7.10 -9.25
C ALA A 215 -4.99 -5.94 -8.37
N VAL A 216 -5.02 -4.72 -8.90
CA VAL A 216 -4.63 -3.51 -8.17
C VAL A 216 -5.82 -2.58 -8.04
N PHE A 217 -6.22 -2.31 -6.79
CA PHE A 217 -7.39 -1.50 -6.50
C PHE A 217 -7.22 -0.70 -5.21
N SER A 218 -8.21 0.15 -4.94
CA SER A 218 -8.28 0.93 -3.71
C SER A 218 -9.67 0.80 -3.10
N ALA A 219 -9.76 0.91 -1.79
CA ALA A 219 -11.03 0.99 -1.09
C ALA A 219 -11.62 2.40 -1.27
N GLY A 220 -12.87 2.44 -1.70
CA GLY A 220 -13.64 3.67 -1.77
C GLY A 220 -14.33 4.02 -0.46
N THR A 221 -15.10 5.09 -0.48
CA THR A 221 -15.79 5.64 0.69
C THR A 221 -17.22 5.99 0.31
N VAL A 222 -18.12 6.04 1.28
CA VAL A 222 -19.50 6.51 1.08
C VAL A 222 -19.74 7.90 1.67
N ARG A 223 -18.68 8.70 1.84
CA ARG A 223 -18.83 10.13 2.20
C ARG A 223 -19.57 10.88 1.09
N LYS A 224 -20.16 12.03 1.41
CA LYS A 224 -20.92 12.86 0.44
C LYS A 224 -20.13 13.21 -0.82
N ASN A 225 -18.82 13.37 -0.69
CA ASN A 225 -17.90 13.69 -1.78
C ASN A 225 -17.21 12.45 -2.38
N ALA A 226 -17.74 11.25 -2.14
CA ALA A 226 -17.26 10.03 -2.77
C ALA A 226 -17.36 10.15 -4.29
N LEU A 227 -16.33 9.66 -4.99
CA LEU A 227 -16.25 9.75 -6.45
C LEU A 227 -17.49 9.12 -7.10
N LEU A 228 -17.90 7.92 -6.69
CA LEU A 228 -19.09 7.23 -7.24
C LEU A 228 -20.39 8.01 -7.08
N PHE A 229 -20.52 8.84 -6.05
CA PHE A 229 -21.72 9.66 -5.85
C PHE A 229 -21.77 10.89 -6.76
N GLN A 230 -20.65 11.21 -7.43
CA GLN A 230 -20.50 12.31 -8.39
C GLN A 230 -20.62 11.86 -9.85
N LEU A 231 -20.75 10.56 -10.12
CA LEU A 231 -20.75 10.01 -11.49
C LEU A 231 -22.14 9.85 -12.11
N ASP A 232 -23.18 10.34 -11.44
CA ASP A 232 -24.59 10.34 -11.87
C ASP A 232 -25.20 8.96 -12.19
N TYR A 233 -24.63 7.88 -11.63
CA TYR A 233 -25.21 6.53 -11.76
C TYR A 233 -26.23 6.18 -10.69
N LEU A 234 -26.30 6.96 -9.61
CA LEU A 234 -27.10 6.66 -8.43
C LEU A 234 -28.12 7.77 -8.23
N THR A 235 -29.35 7.37 -7.95
CA THR A 235 -30.41 8.25 -7.45
C THR A 235 -30.05 8.79 -6.06
N ASP A 236 -30.67 9.89 -5.66
CA ASP A 236 -30.45 10.45 -4.32
C ASP A 236 -30.91 9.50 -3.20
N SER A 237 -31.94 8.68 -3.46
CA SER A 237 -32.42 7.67 -2.50
C SER A 237 -31.39 6.56 -2.29
N GLU A 238 -30.78 6.05 -3.37
CA GLU A 238 -29.71 5.06 -3.29
C GLU A 238 -28.48 5.62 -2.56
N LYS A 239 -28.06 6.86 -2.89
CA LYS A 239 -26.97 7.53 -2.19
C LYS A 239 -27.26 7.65 -0.68
N GLU A 240 -28.49 7.99 -0.30
CA GLU A 240 -28.86 8.10 1.11
C GLU A 240 -28.89 6.73 1.82
N SER A 241 -29.40 5.69 1.15
CA SER A 241 -29.40 4.32 1.66
C SER A 241 -27.97 3.80 1.86
N LEU A 242 -27.11 3.95 0.86
CA LEU A 242 -25.70 3.54 0.92
C LEU A 242 -24.96 4.25 2.05
N ARG A 243 -25.24 5.54 2.28
CA ARG A 243 -24.63 6.28 3.41
C ARG A 243 -25.02 5.77 4.79
N LYS A 244 -26.15 5.07 4.91
CA LYS A 244 -26.63 4.50 6.18
C LYS A 244 -26.09 3.09 6.40
N HIS A 245 -25.94 2.30 5.34
CA HIS A 245 -25.66 0.87 5.45
C HIS A 245 -24.26 0.45 4.97
N ALA A 246 -23.69 1.14 3.98
CA ALA A 246 -22.35 0.85 3.49
C ALA A 246 -21.27 1.52 4.33
N THR A 247 -20.14 0.84 4.41
CA THR A 247 -18.90 1.32 5.04
C THR A 247 -17.90 1.80 3.99
N GLY A 248 -17.94 1.22 2.79
CA GLY A 248 -17.11 1.60 1.64
C GLY A 248 -17.53 0.85 0.38
N ASP A 249 -16.68 0.92 -0.66
CA ASP A 249 -16.83 0.11 -1.87
C ASP A 249 -15.49 -0.50 -2.30
N ILE A 250 -15.57 -1.65 -2.96
CA ILE A 250 -14.46 -2.32 -3.62
C ILE A 250 -14.86 -2.49 -5.07
N VAL A 251 -14.06 -1.95 -5.99
CA VAL A 251 -14.35 -1.97 -7.44
C VAL A 251 -15.80 -1.57 -7.77
N SER A 252 -16.34 -0.55 -7.08
CA SER A 252 -17.73 -0.07 -7.20
C SER A 252 -18.83 -0.98 -6.64
N ARG A 253 -18.47 -2.00 -5.85
CA ARG A 253 -19.41 -2.84 -5.11
C ARG A 253 -19.42 -2.41 -3.64
N PHE A 254 -20.58 -1.94 -3.17
CA PHE A 254 -20.73 -1.37 -1.84
C PHE A 254 -20.84 -2.46 -0.77
N ILE A 255 -20.05 -2.32 0.30
CA ILE A 255 -19.96 -3.30 1.38
C ILE A 255 -20.18 -2.67 2.76
N ASP A 256 -20.71 -3.45 3.69
CA ASP A 256 -20.82 -3.08 5.11
C ASP A 256 -19.49 -3.28 5.87
N SER A 257 -19.50 -3.11 7.18
CA SER A 257 -18.31 -3.27 8.03
C SER A 257 -17.84 -4.71 8.15
N GLU A 258 -18.70 -5.69 7.88
CA GLU A 258 -18.34 -7.12 7.84
C GLU A 258 -17.84 -7.54 6.45
N GLY A 259 -17.78 -6.60 5.50
CA GLY A 259 -17.39 -6.84 4.12
C GLY A 259 -18.52 -7.37 3.23
N LYS A 260 -19.76 -7.48 3.71
CA LYS A 260 -20.87 -8.04 2.91
C LYS A 260 -21.48 -6.99 1.99
N ILE A 261 -21.94 -7.43 0.82
CA ILE A 261 -22.70 -6.57 -0.11
C ILE A 261 -23.96 -6.05 0.60
N VAL A 262 -24.16 -4.72 0.54
CA VAL A 262 -25.29 -4.07 1.23
C VAL A 262 -26.56 -3.99 0.41
N ASP A 263 -26.44 -4.04 -0.92
CA ASP A 263 -27.53 -3.86 -1.86
C ASP A 263 -27.29 -4.78 -3.07
N GLU A 264 -27.99 -5.91 -3.09
CA GLU A 264 -27.85 -6.92 -4.14
C GLU A 264 -28.45 -6.48 -5.48
N GLU A 265 -29.45 -5.61 -5.47
CA GLU A 265 -30.05 -5.08 -6.70
C GLU A 265 -29.09 -4.12 -7.39
N LEU A 266 -28.48 -3.22 -6.63
CA LEU A 266 -27.42 -2.36 -7.12
C LEU A 266 -26.19 -3.17 -7.58
N ASN A 267 -25.78 -4.17 -6.79
CA ASN A 267 -24.65 -5.04 -7.11
C ASN A 267 -24.86 -5.80 -8.43
N LYS A 268 -26.09 -6.25 -8.72
CA LYS A 268 -26.47 -6.88 -9.99
C LYS A 268 -26.35 -5.92 -11.17
N ARG A 269 -26.57 -4.62 -10.98
CA ARG A 269 -26.42 -3.59 -12.03
C ARG A 269 -24.98 -3.10 -12.21
N THR A 270 -24.09 -3.33 -11.24
CA THR A 270 -22.68 -2.95 -11.30
C THR A 270 -21.88 -3.85 -12.24
N VAL A 271 -21.15 -3.24 -13.18
CA VAL A 271 -20.27 -3.89 -14.17
C VAL A 271 -18.85 -4.02 -13.62
N GLY A 272 -18.31 -5.23 -13.67
CA GLY A 272 -16.92 -5.51 -13.31
C GLY A 272 -16.73 -6.86 -12.63
N ILE A 273 -15.50 -7.11 -12.18
CA ILE A 273 -15.13 -8.31 -11.43
C ILE A 273 -16.02 -8.47 -10.18
N GLN A 274 -16.44 -9.69 -9.87
CA GLN A 274 -17.19 -10.00 -8.64
C GLN A 274 -16.24 -10.06 -7.44
N LEU A 275 -16.75 -9.81 -6.24
CA LEU A 275 -15.88 -9.81 -5.04
C LEU A 275 -15.30 -11.19 -4.72
N GLU A 276 -16.03 -12.27 -4.98
CA GLU A 276 -15.50 -13.63 -4.80
C GLU A 276 -14.41 -13.95 -5.83
N GLU A 277 -14.56 -13.50 -7.08
CA GLU A 277 -13.52 -13.65 -8.11
C GLU A 277 -12.24 -12.86 -7.75
N LEU A 278 -12.39 -11.72 -7.06
CA LEU A 278 -11.26 -10.93 -6.58
C LEU A 278 -10.45 -11.64 -5.48
N LYS A 279 -11.08 -12.53 -4.69
CA LYS A 279 -10.39 -13.34 -3.67
C LYS A 279 -9.50 -14.42 -4.29
N ASP A 280 -9.90 -14.93 -5.45
CA ASP A 280 -9.20 -16.02 -6.14
C ASP A 280 -7.96 -15.53 -6.91
N ILE A 281 -7.80 -14.21 -7.09
CA ILE A 281 -6.64 -13.62 -7.76
C ILE A 281 -5.39 -13.79 -6.89
N LYS A 282 -4.33 -14.34 -7.50
CA LYS A 282 -3.05 -14.66 -6.85
C LYS A 282 -2.47 -13.46 -6.09
N HIS A 283 -2.43 -12.28 -6.71
CA HIS A 283 -2.02 -11.04 -6.04
C HIS A 283 -3.14 -10.00 -6.10
N SER A 284 -3.99 -9.99 -5.07
CA SER A 284 -5.04 -8.99 -4.89
C SER A 284 -4.53 -7.88 -3.97
N ILE A 285 -4.07 -6.79 -4.58
CA ILE A 285 -3.30 -5.70 -3.97
C ILE A 285 -4.20 -4.49 -3.70
N LEU A 286 -4.45 -4.22 -2.42
CA LEU A 286 -5.14 -3.03 -1.96
C LEU A 286 -4.14 -1.91 -1.65
N ILE A 287 -4.31 -0.76 -2.30
CA ILE A 287 -3.51 0.43 -2.04
C ILE A 287 -4.41 1.51 -1.47
N ALA A 288 -4.06 2.06 -0.32
CA ALA A 288 -4.84 3.13 0.29
C ALA A 288 -3.96 4.10 1.08
N SER A 289 -4.36 5.36 1.11
CA SER A 289 -3.72 6.36 1.96
C SER A 289 -4.79 7.31 2.51
N GLY A 290 -4.58 7.76 3.75
CA GLY A 290 -5.39 8.75 4.43
C GLY A 290 -6.51 8.19 5.32
N THR A 291 -6.80 8.91 6.40
CA THR A 291 -7.79 8.51 7.43
C THR A 291 -9.22 8.42 6.91
N ASN A 292 -9.53 9.08 5.79
CA ASN A 292 -10.83 9.00 5.13
C ASN A 292 -11.14 7.61 4.56
N LYS A 293 -10.13 6.74 4.40
CA LYS A 293 -10.28 5.38 3.89
C LYS A 293 -10.31 4.29 4.96
N VAL A 294 -10.05 4.61 6.23
CA VAL A 294 -9.95 3.62 7.32
C VAL A 294 -11.14 2.66 7.35
N ASN A 295 -12.36 3.19 7.24
CA ASN A 295 -13.58 2.38 7.26
C ASN A 295 -13.64 1.43 6.06
N GLY A 296 -13.40 1.93 4.85
CA GLY A 296 -13.41 1.12 3.64
C GLY A 296 -12.33 0.05 3.67
N VAL A 297 -11.10 0.39 4.07
CA VAL A 297 -9.98 -0.55 4.18
C VAL A 297 -10.26 -1.63 5.22
N HIS A 298 -10.80 -1.26 6.39
CA HIS A 298 -11.19 -2.22 7.41
C HIS A 298 -12.24 -3.21 6.90
N ALA A 299 -13.28 -2.73 6.20
CA ALA A 299 -14.29 -3.57 5.59
C ALA A 299 -13.72 -4.49 4.50
N THR A 300 -12.80 -3.98 3.67
CA THR A 300 -12.11 -4.77 2.64
C THR A 300 -11.28 -5.90 3.23
N LEU A 301 -10.50 -5.61 4.27
CA LEU A 301 -9.69 -6.59 4.99
C LEU A 301 -10.57 -7.63 5.70
N THR A 302 -11.65 -7.18 6.36
CA THR A 302 -12.59 -8.07 7.07
C THR A 302 -13.30 -9.03 6.12
N GLY A 303 -13.65 -8.56 4.92
CA GLY A 303 -14.24 -9.40 3.88
C GLY A 303 -13.25 -10.32 3.15
N GLY A 304 -11.93 -10.19 3.42
CA GLY A 304 -10.89 -11.03 2.83
C GLY A 304 -10.69 -10.83 1.33
N TYR A 305 -10.96 -9.62 0.81
CA TYR A 305 -10.95 -9.34 -0.63
C TYR A 305 -9.58 -8.95 -1.20
N CYS A 306 -8.55 -8.89 -0.35
CA CYS A 306 -7.16 -8.68 -0.74
C CYS A 306 -6.24 -9.60 0.05
N ASN A 307 -5.07 -9.89 -0.51
CA ASN A 307 -4.03 -10.67 0.14
C ASN A 307 -2.72 -9.89 0.34
N HIS A 308 -2.57 -8.73 -0.31
CA HIS A 308 -1.53 -7.75 -0.05
C HIS A 308 -2.12 -6.36 0.13
N VAL A 309 -1.62 -5.60 1.11
CA VAL A 309 -2.08 -4.24 1.40
C VAL A 309 -0.91 -3.30 1.58
N ILE A 310 -0.97 -2.13 0.96
CA ILE A 310 0.06 -1.09 1.04
C ILE A 310 -0.61 0.21 1.50
N ILE A 311 -0.24 0.68 2.69
CA ILE A 311 -0.88 1.80 3.37
C ILE A 311 0.10 2.73 4.09
N ASP A 312 -0.33 3.95 4.41
CA ASP A 312 0.46 4.90 5.20
C ASP A 312 0.36 4.64 6.72
N THR A 313 1.33 5.17 7.47
CA THR A 313 1.42 5.04 8.92
C THR A 313 0.15 5.47 9.66
N LEU A 314 -0.47 6.59 9.26
CA LEU A 314 -1.60 7.15 9.98
C LEU A 314 -2.86 6.29 9.78
N LEU A 315 -3.09 5.81 8.56
CA LEU A 315 -4.15 4.84 8.28
C LEU A 315 -3.93 3.55 9.08
N ALA A 316 -2.70 3.01 9.08
CA ALA A 316 -2.33 1.81 9.83
C ALA A 316 -2.61 1.93 11.34
N GLN A 317 -2.25 3.05 11.96
CA GLN A 317 -2.53 3.30 13.38
C GLN A 317 -4.03 3.28 13.69
N ASN A 318 -4.86 3.85 12.81
CA ASN A 318 -6.31 3.86 12.97
C ASN A 318 -6.94 2.47 12.76
N LEU A 319 -6.36 1.63 11.90
CA LEU A 319 -6.80 0.24 11.73
C LEU A 319 -6.46 -0.62 12.95
N LEU A 320 -5.33 -0.35 13.61
CA LEU A 320 -4.86 -1.17 14.73
C LEU A 320 -5.80 -1.06 15.94
N VAL A 321 -6.36 0.13 16.20
CA VAL A 321 -7.26 0.41 17.33
C VAL A 321 -8.71 -0.04 17.15
N ARG A 322 -9.08 -0.57 15.97
CA ARG A 322 -10.43 -1.05 15.68
C ARG A 322 -10.75 -2.41 16.28
#